data_AF-M4VEJ1-F1
#
_entry.id   AF-M4VEJ1-F1
#
_cell.length_a   1.000
_cell.length_b   1.000
_cell.length_c   1.000
_cell.angle_alpha   90.00
_cell.angle_beta   90.00
_cell.angle_gamma   90.00
#
_symmetry.space_group_name_H-M   'P 1'
#
loop_
_entity.id
_entity.type
_entity.pdbx_description
1 polymer ?
#
loop_
_entity_poly.entity_id
_entity_poly.type
_entity_poly.pdbx_seq_one_letter_code
_entity_poly.pdbx_strand_id
1 'polypeptide(L)'
;MRALQILCFILAIPFLAALGHDAYITYQDQNYDQPMKFSQVGWLLQTYAPDSLGITKDSVEPTTWDTVITPVLKMRTVILTGVPFLATLALILLLKGLEIVGAKGLMTRSIPAKTTKRQFVGKAGESKTAFKYKRK
;
A
#
# COMPACT_ATOMS: atom_id res chain seq x y z
N MET A 1 1.76 -0.73 -11.49
CA MET A 1 0.97 -1.13 -10.31
C MET A 1 1.23 -2.56 -9.82
N ARG A 2 1.14 -3.61 -10.66
CA ARG A 2 1.33 -5.01 -10.21
C ARG A 2 2.69 -5.29 -9.54
N ALA A 3 3.79 -4.83 -10.13
CA ALA A 3 5.13 -5.01 -9.55
C ALA A 3 5.26 -4.35 -8.15
N LEU A 4 4.70 -3.15 -7.98
CA LEU A 4 4.72 -2.43 -6.70
C LEU A 4 3.88 -3.15 -5.63
N GLN A 5 2.75 -3.76 -6.02
CA GLN A 5 1.93 -4.59 -5.14
C GLN A 5 2.67 -5.86 -4.70
N ILE A 6 3.38 -6.52 -5.63
CA ILE A 6 4.21 -7.69 -5.32
C ILE A 6 5.33 -7.28 -4.36
N LEU A 7 6.02 -6.18 -4.62
CA LEU A 7 7.06 -5.65 -3.73
C LEU A 7 6.49 -5.36 -2.34
N CYS A 8 5.33 -4.69 -2.26
CA CYS A 8 4.65 -4.42 -1.00
C CYS A 8 4.29 -5.71 -0.24
N PHE A 9 3.88 -6.77 -0.94
CA PHE A 9 3.61 -8.07 -0.34
C PHE A 9 4.89 -8.72 0.21
N ILE A 10 5.98 -8.70 -0.56
CA ILE A 10 7.28 -9.23 -0.13
C ILE A 10 7.77 -8.49 1.13
N LEU A 11 7.62 -7.16 1.16
CA LEU A 11 8.03 -6.33 2.31
C LEU A 11 7.11 -6.49 3.52
N ALA A 12 5.84 -6.89 3.33
CA ALA A 12 4.92 -7.12 4.43
C ALA A 12 5.35 -8.32 5.29
N ILE A 13 5.90 -9.37 4.67
CA ILE A 13 6.30 -10.60 5.35
C ILE A 13 7.30 -10.35 6.49
N PRO A 14 8.48 -9.74 6.26
CA PRO A 14 9.45 -9.51 7.33
C PRO A 14 8.95 -8.50 8.37
N PHE A 15 8.11 -7.54 7.97
CA PHE A 15 7.51 -6.59 8.92
C PHE A 15 6.52 -7.27 9.89
N LEU A 16 5.61 -8.08 9.35
CA LEU A 16 4.66 -8.85 10.16
C LEU A 16 5.38 -9.89 11.03
N ALA A 17 6.43 -10.51 10.51
CA ALA A 17 7.26 -11.44 11.28
C ALA A 17 7.96 -10.73 12.46
N ALA A 18 8.54 -9.55 12.24
CA ALA A 18 9.16 -8.77 13.31
C ALA A 18 8.15 -8.34 14.39
N LEU A 19 6.96 -7.86 13.99
CA LEU A 19 5.89 -7.50 14.93
C LEU A 19 5.38 -8.72 15.72
N GLY A 20 5.17 -9.85 15.05
CA GLY A 20 4.71 -11.09 15.69
C GLY A 20 5.75 -11.62 16.68
N HIS A 21 7.03 -11.56 16.32
CA HIS A 21 8.12 -11.96 17.20
C HIS A 21 8.23 -11.08 18.45
N ASP A 22 8.24 -9.75 18.29
CA ASP A 22 8.30 -8.82 19.41
C ASP A 22 7.06 -8.94 20.34
N ALA A 23 5.89 -9.22 19.76
CA ALA A 23 4.66 -9.49 20.52
C ALA A 23 4.76 -10.79 21.32
N TYR A 24 5.30 -11.84 20.70
CA TYR A 24 5.52 -13.13 21.34
C TYR A 24 6.49 -13.02 22.52
N ILE A 25 7.62 -12.33 22.36
CA ILE A 25 8.57 -12.12 23.46
C ILE A 25 7.90 -11.35 24.59
N THR A 26 7.17 -10.27 24.29
CA THR A 26 6.48 -9.47 25.31
C THR A 26 5.47 -10.32 26.08
N TYR A 27 4.75 -11.22 25.40
CA TYR A 27 3.82 -12.15 26.02
C TYR A 27 4.54 -13.18 26.91
N GLN A 28 5.62 -13.79 26.41
CA GLN A 28 6.41 -14.79 27.12
C GLN A 28 7.03 -14.23 28.40
N ASP A 29 7.49 -12.99 28.35
CA ASP A 29 8.09 -12.27 29.48
C ASP A 29 7.08 -11.92 30.60
N GLN A 30 5.78 -12.19 30.42
CA GLN A 30 4.67 -11.85 31.33
C GLN A 30 4.63 -10.37 31.79
N ASN A 31 5.36 -9.50 31.09
CA ASN A 31 5.51 -8.09 31.42
C ASN A 31 4.42 -7.26 30.74
N TYR A 32 3.15 -7.60 30.98
CA TYR A 32 1.99 -6.94 30.35
C TYR A 32 1.86 -5.45 30.72
N ASP A 33 2.42 -5.06 31.85
CA ASP A 33 2.44 -3.66 32.32
C ASP A 33 3.55 -2.83 31.66
N GLN A 34 4.46 -3.46 30.90
CA GLN A 34 5.53 -2.75 30.20
C GLN A 34 5.20 -2.54 28.72
N PRO A 35 5.66 -1.43 28.12
CA PRO A 35 5.51 -1.21 26.69
C PRO A 35 6.19 -2.35 25.91
N MET A 36 5.60 -2.72 24.78
CA MET A 36 6.11 -3.74 23.86
C MET A 36 7.60 -3.54 23.59
N LYS A 37 8.40 -4.58 23.83
CA LYS A 37 9.85 -4.54 23.60
C LYS A 37 10.12 -4.80 22.13
N PHE A 38 10.72 -3.82 21.46
CA PHE A 38 11.12 -3.96 20.07
C PHE A 38 12.55 -4.47 19.97
N SER A 39 12.73 -5.65 19.41
CA SER A 39 14.05 -6.26 19.23
C SER A 39 14.92 -5.45 18.27
N GLN A 40 16.22 -5.50 18.52
CA GLN A 40 17.24 -4.98 17.60
C GLN A 40 17.67 -6.07 16.63
N VAL A 41 18.05 -5.69 15.42
CA VAL A 41 18.53 -6.61 14.39
C VAL A 41 19.74 -7.41 14.87
N GLY A 42 20.68 -6.74 15.55
CA GLY A 42 21.86 -7.37 16.13
C GLY A 42 21.50 -8.42 17.17
N TRP A 43 20.52 -8.13 18.04
CA TRP A 43 20.05 -9.10 19.02
C TRP A 43 19.41 -10.31 18.34
N LEU A 44 18.58 -10.11 17.31
CA LEU A 44 17.99 -11.21 16.54
C LEU A 44 19.05 -12.11 15.91
N LEU A 45 20.04 -11.51 15.23
CA LEU A 45 21.10 -12.27 14.57
C LEU A 45 21.97 -12.99 15.60
N GLN A 46 22.30 -12.35 16.71
CA GLN A 46 23.06 -13.00 17.77
C GLN A 46 22.29 -14.15 18.44
N THR A 47 20.96 -14.04 18.53
CA THR A 47 20.11 -15.04 19.18
C THR A 47 19.83 -16.24 18.27
N TYR A 48 19.52 -15.99 16.99
CA TYR A 48 19.04 -17.03 16.07
C TYR A 48 20.05 -17.45 15.01
N ALA A 49 21.11 -16.66 14.78
CA ALA A 49 22.14 -16.95 13.78
C ALA A 49 23.55 -16.51 14.23
N PRO A 50 24.02 -16.91 15.42
CA PRO A 50 25.29 -16.45 15.98
C PRO A 50 26.48 -16.79 15.09
N ASP A 51 26.51 -18.00 14.51
CA ASP A 51 27.62 -18.46 13.65
C ASP A 51 27.71 -17.63 12.37
N SER A 52 26.56 -17.38 11.72
CA SER A 52 26.50 -16.54 10.52
C SER A 52 26.95 -15.12 10.81
N LEU A 53 26.58 -14.56 11.98
CA LEU A 53 27.02 -13.23 12.39
C LEU A 53 28.54 -13.19 12.65
N GLY A 54 29.08 -14.22 13.30
CA GLY A 54 30.53 -14.37 13.54
C GLY A 54 31.32 -14.45 12.24
N ILE A 55 30.94 -15.36 11.34
CA ILE A 55 31.59 -15.51 10.02
C ILE A 55 31.54 -14.19 9.24
N THR A 56 30.40 -13.50 9.25
CA THR A 56 30.26 -12.21 8.55
C THR A 56 31.18 -11.15 9.16
N LYS A 57 31.30 -11.12 10.49
CA LYS A 57 32.20 -10.19 11.20
C LYS A 57 33.65 -10.43 10.85
N ASP A 58 34.06 -11.69 10.81
CA ASP A 58 35.45 -12.07 10.51
C ASP A 58 35.80 -11.87 9.03
N SER A 59 34.79 -11.84 8.16
CA SER A 59 34.96 -11.66 6.71
C SER A 59 34.97 -10.20 6.24
N VAL A 60 34.63 -9.26 7.11
CA VAL A 60 34.51 -7.83 6.77
C VAL A 60 35.59 -7.04 7.47
N GLU A 61 36.15 -6.04 6.78
CA GLU A 61 37.13 -5.14 7.37
C GLU A 61 36.57 -4.46 8.64
N PRO A 62 37.33 -4.37 9.75
CA PRO A 62 36.84 -3.79 11.01
C PRO A 62 36.23 -2.39 10.85
N THR A 63 36.84 -1.57 10.00
CA THR A 63 36.37 -0.21 9.69
C THR A 63 34.96 -0.21 9.10
N THR A 64 34.68 -1.12 8.16
CA THR A 64 33.36 -1.29 7.53
C THR A 64 32.35 -1.87 8.52
N TRP A 65 32.79 -2.81 9.35
CA TRP A 65 31.96 -3.39 10.40
C TRP A 65 31.45 -2.32 11.37
N ASP A 66 32.32 -1.45 11.84
CA ASP A 66 31.99 -0.44 12.84
C ASP A 66 31.19 0.74 12.26
N THR A 67 31.50 1.15 11.02
CA THR A 67 30.89 2.33 10.40
C THR A 67 29.57 2.06 9.68
N VAL A 68 29.40 0.87 9.09
CA VAL A 68 28.23 0.54 8.25
C VAL A 68 27.35 -0.52 8.90
N ILE A 69 27.93 -1.64 9.33
CA ILE A 69 27.15 -2.80 9.79
C ILE A 69 26.63 -2.57 11.20
N THR A 70 27.48 -2.12 12.12
CA THR A 70 27.12 -1.89 13.53
C THR A 70 25.92 -0.95 13.71
N PRO A 71 25.80 0.18 12.96
CA PRO A 71 24.59 0.99 12.99
C PRO A 71 23.33 0.24 12.60
N VAL A 72 23.39 -0.60 11.55
CA VAL A 72 22.25 -1.42 11.11
C VAL A 72 21.87 -2.44 12.17
N LEU A 73 22.85 -3.09 12.81
CA LEU A 73 22.60 -4.04 13.90
C LEU A 73 21.93 -3.38 15.12
N LYS A 74 22.16 -2.09 15.35
CA LYS A 74 21.51 -1.34 16.45
C LYS A 74 20.10 -0.87 16.12
N MET A 75 19.68 -0.94 14.86
CA MET A 75 18.32 -0.54 14.47
C MET A 75 17.29 -1.51 15.03
N ARG A 76 16.11 -0.98 15.36
CA ARG A 76 14.94 -1.81 15.71
C ARG A 76 14.47 -2.55 14.46
N THR A 77 14.25 -3.84 14.58
CA THR A 77 13.85 -4.71 13.45
C THR A 77 12.55 -4.24 12.81
N VAL A 78 11.58 -3.83 13.63
CA VAL A 78 10.30 -3.27 13.18
C VAL A 78 10.48 -1.97 12.39
N ILE A 79 11.49 -1.15 12.70
CA ILE A 79 11.78 0.07 11.91
C ILE A 79 12.42 -0.32 10.57
N LEU A 80 13.44 -1.18 10.60
CA LEU A 80 14.18 -1.59 9.40
C LEU A 80 13.25 -2.23 8.35
N THR A 81 12.31 -3.06 8.81
CA THR A 81 11.35 -3.76 7.95
C THR A 81 10.09 -2.93 7.67
N GLY A 82 9.63 -2.15 8.65
CA GLY A 82 8.39 -1.39 8.56
C GLY A 82 8.47 -0.15 7.69
N VAL A 83 9.59 0.59 7.73
CA VAL A 83 9.73 1.83 6.94
C VAL A 83 9.62 1.55 5.43
N PRO A 84 10.36 0.58 4.84
CA PRO A 84 10.20 0.24 3.43
C PRO A 84 8.80 -0.23 3.08
N PHE A 85 8.18 -1.05 3.93
CA PHE A 85 6.82 -1.55 3.73
C PHE A 85 5.80 -0.40 3.71
N LEU A 86 5.79 0.45 4.73
CA LEU A 86 4.86 1.56 4.85
C LEU A 86 5.07 2.62 3.76
N ALA A 87 6.32 2.90 3.39
CA ALA A 87 6.63 3.81 2.28
C ALA A 87 6.07 3.28 0.94
N THR A 88 6.25 1.98 0.68
CA THR A 88 5.72 1.33 -0.52
C THR A 88 4.20 1.32 -0.53
N LEU A 89 3.56 1.03 0.62
CA LEU A 89 2.11 1.05 0.78
C LEU A 89 1.55 2.46 0.54
N ALA A 90 2.16 3.48 1.16
CA ALA A 90 1.77 4.88 0.97
C ALA A 90 1.88 5.30 -0.49
N LEU A 91 2.94 4.90 -1.19
CA LEU A 91 3.11 5.17 -2.61
C LEU A 91 2.00 4.53 -3.46
N ILE A 92 1.62 3.27 -3.18
CA ILE A 92 0.50 2.61 -3.87
C ILE A 92 -0.80 3.38 -3.66
N LEU A 93 -1.08 3.81 -2.43
CA LEU A 93 -2.30 4.55 -2.09
C LEU A 93 -2.35 5.91 -2.78
N LEU A 94 -1.23 6.64 -2.82
CA LEU A 94 -1.12 7.91 -3.52
C LEU A 94 -1.38 7.75 -5.03
N LEU A 95 -0.74 6.77 -5.66
CA LEU A 95 -0.92 6.51 -7.10
C LEU A 95 -2.37 6.12 -7.43
N LYS A 96 -3.00 5.27 -6.62
CA LYS A 96 -4.44 4.94 -6.78
C LYS A 96 -5.34 6.15 -6.56
N GLY A 97 -5.04 6.98 -5.57
CA GLY A 97 -5.80 8.21 -5.31
C GLY A 97 -5.76 9.18 -6.50
N LEU A 98 -4.57 9.35 -7.10
CA LEU A 98 -4.37 10.17 -8.31
C LEU A 98 -5.15 9.62 -9.51
N GLU A 99 -5.15 8.30 -9.73
CA GLU A 99 -5.94 7.66 -10.80
C GLU A 99 -7.45 7.95 -10.64
N ILE A 100 -7.98 7.89 -9.42
CA ILE A 100 -9.40 8.16 -9.13
C ILE A 100 -9.74 9.63 -9.38
N VAL A 101 -8.88 10.57 -8.97
CA VAL A 101 -9.09 12.01 -9.18
C VAL A 101 -9.01 12.36 -10.67
N GLY A 102 -8.03 11.81 -11.39
CA GLY A 102 -7.90 12.00 -12.84
C GLY A 102 -9.10 11.45 -13.62
N ALA A 103 -9.60 10.26 -13.28
CA ALA A 103 -10.78 9.67 -13.90
C ALA A 103 -12.05 10.48 -13.65
N LYS A 104 -12.26 10.98 -12.42
CA LYS A 104 -13.41 11.84 -12.08
C LYS A 104 -13.32 13.23 -12.72
N GLY A 105 -12.12 13.79 -12.86
CA GLY A 105 -11.87 15.06 -13.55
C GLY A 105 -12.07 14.99 -15.07
N LEU A 106 -11.83 13.81 -15.68
CA LEU A 106 -12.10 13.59 -17.10
C LEU A 106 -13.60 13.40 -17.38
N MET A 107 -14.32 12.64 -16.53
CA MET A 107 -15.77 12.41 -16.72
C MET A 107 -16.62 13.67 -16.49
N THR A 108 -16.13 14.67 -15.75
CA THR A 108 -16.83 15.94 -15.55
C THR A 108 -16.62 16.94 -16.70
N ARG A 109 -15.71 16.66 -17.65
CA ARG A 109 -15.40 17.55 -18.80
C ARG A 109 -16.03 17.14 -20.13
N SER A 110 -16.76 16.03 -20.21
CA SER A 110 -17.54 15.65 -21.39
C SER A 110 -18.95 15.28 -20.91
N ILE A 111 -19.99 16.09 -21.09
CA ILE A 111 -20.62 16.47 -22.35
C ILE A 111 -21.49 17.71 -22.04
N PRO A 112 -21.37 18.85 -22.75
CA PRO A 112 -22.45 19.83 -22.72
C PRO A 112 -23.67 19.14 -23.34
N ALA A 113 -24.70 18.87 -22.53
CA ALA A 113 -25.96 18.33 -23.01
C ALA A 113 -26.49 19.27 -24.09
N LYS A 114 -26.26 18.94 -25.37
CA LYS A 114 -26.91 19.62 -26.49
C LYS A 114 -28.40 19.38 -26.32
N THR A 115 -29.08 20.36 -25.74
CA THR A 115 -30.51 20.56 -25.79
C THR A 115 -30.93 20.65 -27.24
N THR A 116 -31.14 19.50 -27.88
CA THR A 116 -31.77 19.46 -29.20
C THR A 116 -33.27 19.56 -28.98
N LYS A 117 -33.74 20.80 -28.75
CA LYS A 117 -35.14 21.13 -29.05
C LYS A 117 -35.34 20.88 -30.53
N ARG A 118 -35.95 19.74 -30.90
CA ARG A 118 -36.48 19.54 -32.25
C ARG A 118 -37.69 20.46 -32.44
N GLN A 119 -37.44 21.67 -32.90
CA GLN A 119 -38.37 22.40 -33.75
C GLN A 119 -38.11 22.01 -35.21
N PHE A 120 -39.07 22.35 -36.08
CA PHE A 120 -39.22 22.09 -37.52
C PHE A 120 -40.22 20.97 -37.85
N VAL A 121 -41.51 21.32 -38.05
CA VAL A 121 -42.14 21.97 -39.23
C VAL A 121 -42.64 20.89 -40.20
N GLY A 122 -43.94 20.92 -40.48
CA GLY A 122 -44.67 19.90 -41.20
C GLY A 122 -44.22 19.71 -42.65
N LYS A 123 -44.44 18.50 -43.15
CA LYS A 123 -44.62 18.21 -44.57
C LYS A 123 -45.81 17.28 -44.76
N ALA A 124 -46.61 17.66 -45.74
CA ALA A 124 -47.87 17.06 -46.13
C ALA A 124 -47.72 15.64 -46.69
N GLY A 125 -48.79 14.87 -46.54
CA GLY A 125 -49.04 13.63 -47.30
C GLY A 125 -48.67 12.36 -46.56
N GLU A 126 -49.62 11.82 -45.79
CA GLU A 126 -50.11 10.43 -45.94
C GLU A 126 -51.11 10.10 -44.83
N SER A 127 -52.34 9.82 -45.23
CA SER A 127 -53.41 9.36 -44.35
C SER A 127 -53.16 7.93 -43.92
N LYS A 128 -53.14 7.64 -42.61
CA LYS A 128 -53.69 6.40 -42.04
C LYS A 128 -54.34 6.66 -40.69
N THR A 129 -55.67 6.69 -40.73
CA THR A 129 -56.62 6.18 -39.73
C THR A 129 -56.57 6.70 -38.30
N ALA A 130 -57.64 7.42 -37.95
CA ALA A 130 -58.03 7.82 -36.62
C ALA A 130 -58.09 6.65 -35.63
N PHE A 131 -57.51 6.84 -34.44
CA PHE A 131 -57.93 6.12 -33.24
C PHE A 131 -58.35 7.14 -32.17
N LYS A 132 -59.68 7.28 -32.03
CA LYS A 132 -60.36 7.93 -30.91
C LYS A 132 -60.01 7.23 -29.62
N TYR A 133 -59.62 7.97 -28.58
CA TYR A 133 -60.09 7.70 -27.22
C TYR A 133 -60.33 9.03 -26.49
N LYS A 134 -61.61 9.33 -26.22
CA LYS A 134 -62.04 10.30 -25.22
C LYS A 134 -61.93 9.65 -23.85
N ARG A 135 -61.33 10.33 -22.87
CA ARG A 135 -61.65 10.10 -21.44
C ARG A 135 -62.45 11.30 -20.95
N LYS A 136 -63.53 11.00 -20.23
CA LYS A 136 -64.42 11.95 -19.54
C LYS A 136 -63.66 12.72 -18.47
#